data_AF-A0A2N4XS86-F1
#
_entry.id   AF-A0A2N4XS86-F1
#
_cell.length_a   1.000
_cell.length_b   1.000
_cell.length_c   1.000
_cell.angle_alpha   90.00
_cell.angle_beta   90.00
_cell.angle_gamma   90.00
#
_symmetry.space_group_name_H-M   'P 1'
#
loop_
_entity.id
_entity.type
_entity.pdbx_description
1 polymer ?
#
loop_
_entity_poly.entity_id
_entity_poly.type
_entity_poly.pdbx_seq_one_letter_code
_entity_poly.pdbx_strand_id
1 'polypeptide(L)' 'MARKSAEQAASFEQALSELEGIVAAMERDDLPLENALASYQRGVELLRHCQGTLAAAEQKIRILENNQLTDLPGEENP' A
#
# COMPACT_ATOMS: atom_id res chain seq x y z
N MET A 1 4.92 6.13 19.90
CA MET A 1 4.24 5.82 18.62
C MET A 1 5.19 5.55 17.44
N ALA A 2 6.46 6.00 17.46
CA ALA A 2 7.37 5.92 16.30
C ALA A 2 7.68 4.51 15.77
N ARG A 3 7.70 3.48 16.63
CA ARG A 3 8.09 2.12 16.24
C ARG A 3 7.07 1.43 15.32
N LYS A 4 5.77 1.69 15.54
CA LYS A 4 4.69 1.05 14.77
C LYS A 4 4.74 1.48 13.30
N SER A 5 4.99 2.77 13.03
CA SER A 5 5.03 3.30 11.66
C SER A 5 6.21 2.77 10.85
N ALA A 6 7.38 2.61 11.48
CA ALA A 6 8.54 1.99 10.84
C ALA A 6 8.30 0.51 10.51
N GLU A 7 7.59 -0.22 11.37
CA GLU A 7 7.23 -1.63 11.15
C GLU A 7 6.17 -1.80 10.05
N GLN A 8 5.21 -0.87 9.95
CA GLN A 8 4.24 -0.79 8.86
C GLN A 8 4.88 -0.41 7.52
N ALA A 9 5.87 0.50 7.54
CA ALA A 9 6.63 0.86 6.34
C ALA A 9 7.48 -0.33 5.88
N ALA A 10 8.16 -1.02 6.82
CA ALA A 10 8.89 -2.24 6.51
C ALA A 10 7.96 -3.33 5.93
N SER A 11 6.75 -3.52 6.47
CA SER A 11 5.82 -4.52 5.92
C SER A 11 5.32 -4.17 4.52
N PHE A 12 5.14 -2.88 4.21
CA PHE A 12 4.78 -2.42 2.87
C PHE A 12 5.91 -2.66 1.86
N GLU A 13 7.12 -2.20 2.17
CA GLU A 13 8.30 -2.37 1.30
C GLU A 13 8.61 -3.85 1.07
N GLN A 14 8.47 -4.69 2.10
CA GLN A 14 8.61 -6.14 1.99
C GLN A 14 7.55 -6.75 1.07
N ALA A 15 6.29 -6.38 1.23
CA ALA A 15 5.20 -6.89 0.39
C ALA A 15 5.35 -6.45 -1.08
N LEU A 16 5.82 -5.22 -1.31
CA LEU A 16 6.10 -4.69 -2.63
C LEU A 16 7.25 -5.46 -3.30
N SER A 17 8.36 -5.66 -2.58
CA SER A 17 9.51 -6.41 -3.10
C SER A 17 9.15 -7.87 -3.42
N GLU A 18 8.32 -8.50 -2.59
CA GLU A 18 7.81 -9.85 -2.88
C GLU A 18 6.94 -9.88 -4.15
N LEU A 19 6.08 -8.87 -4.33
CA LEU A 19 5.22 -8.75 -5.51
C LEU A 19 6.06 -8.56 -6.79
N GLU A 20 7.09 -7.73 -6.76
CA GLU A 20 8.03 -7.54 -7.88
C GLU A 20 8.73 -8.85 -8.24
N GLY A 21 9.16 -9.62 -7.24
CA GLY A 21 9.77 -10.95 -7.45
C GLY A 21 8.80 -11.94 -8.09
N ILE A 22 7.52 -11.92 -7.69
CA ILE A 22 6.47 -12.74 -8.29
C ILE A 22 6.24 -12.35 -9.76
N VAL A 23 6.14 -11.06 -10.07
CA VAL A 23 5.98 -10.58 -11.45
C VAL A 23 7.16 -11.02 -12.31
N ALA A 24 8.39 -10.83 -11.82
CA ALA A 24 9.60 -11.27 -12.53
C ALA A 24 9.64 -12.80 -12.75
N ALA A 25 9.09 -13.59 -11.81
CA ALA A 25 8.98 -15.04 -11.98
C ALA A 25 7.91 -15.43 -13.03
N MET A 26 6.81 -14.69 -13.10
CA MET A 26 5.73 -14.88 -14.07
C MET A 26 6.11 -14.50 -15.51
N GLU A 27 7.10 -13.61 -15.69
CA GLU A 27 7.64 -13.23 -17.00
C GLU A 27 8.55 -14.30 -17.63
N ARG A 28 8.89 -15.37 -16.88
CA ARG A 28 9.72 -16.47 -17.40
C ARG A 28 8.84 -17.43 -18.20
N ASP A 29 9.24 -17.73 -19.43
CA ASP A 29 8.50 -18.63 -20.36
C ASP A 29 8.33 -20.09 -19.86
N ASP A 30 9.04 -20.49 -18.82
CA ASP A 30 9.04 -21.86 -18.27
C ASP A 30 8.37 -21.94 -16.88
N LEU A 31 7.29 -21.17 -16.66
CA LEU A 31 6.52 -21.29 -15.43
C LEU A 31 5.37 -22.31 -15.60
N PRO A 32 5.39 -23.44 -14.87
CA PRO A 32 4.29 -24.39 -14.89
C PRO A 32 2.97 -23.74 -14.48
N LEU A 33 1.85 -24.18 -15.07
CA LEU A 33 0.52 -23.59 -14.83
C LEU A 33 0.14 -23.53 -13.34
N GLU A 34 0.42 -24.58 -12.58
CA GLU A 34 0.16 -24.61 -11.13
C GLU A 34 0.95 -23.52 -10.38
N ASN A 35 2.22 -23.32 -10.77
CA ASN A 35 3.06 -22.27 -10.19
C ASN A 35 2.61 -20.88 -10.63
N ALA A 36 2.11 -20.72 -11.86
CA ALA A 36 1.53 -19.47 -12.35
C ALA A 36 0.26 -19.09 -11.57
N LEU A 37 -0.62 -20.06 -11.29
CA LEU A 37 -1.82 -19.84 -10.48
C LEU A 37 -1.47 -19.48 -9.02
N ALA A 38 -0.50 -20.17 -8.42
CA ALA A 38 -0.02 -19.85 -7.08
C ALA A 38 0.61 -18.44 -7.01
N SER A 39 1.44 -18.11 -8.00
CA SER A 39 2.07 -16.78 -8.15
C SER A 39 1.02 -15.68 -8.29
N TYR A 40 0.00 -15.90 -9.13
CA TYR A 40 -1.10 -14.96 -9.31
C TYR A 40 -1.90 -14.75 -8.01
N GLN A 41 -2.30 -15.83 -7.33
CA GLN A 41 -3.05 -15.75 -6.08
C GLN A 41 -2.27 -14.95 -5.03
N ARG A 42 -0.98 -15.25 -4.86
CA ARG A 42 -0.10 -14.54 -3.93
C ARG A 42 0.08 -13.08 -4.33
N GLY A 43 0.27 -12.80 -5.61
CA GLY A 43 0.39 -11.45 -6.14
C GLY A 43 -0.85 -10.59 -5.87
N VAL A 44 -2.05 -11.16 -6.02
CA VAL A 44 -3.32 -10.47 -5.70
C VAL A 44 -3.42 -10.16 -4.21
N GLU A 45 -3.00 -11.07 -3.33
CA GLU A 45 -2.99 -10.83 -1.89
C GLU A 45 -2.05 -9.70 -1.49
N LEU A 46 -0.82 -9.70 -2.04
CA LEU A 46 0.17 -8.66 -1.79
C LEU A 46 -0.31 -7.31 -2.33
N LEU A 47 -0.88 -7.28 -3.54
CA LEU A 47 -1.45 -6.07 -4.12
C LEU A 47 -2.54 -5.47 -3.23
N ARG A 48 -3.46 -6.30 -2.72
CA ARG A 48 -4.52 -5.87 -1.79
C ARG A 48 -3.93 -5.32 -0.49
N HIS A 49 -2.89 -5.95 0.04
CA HIS A 49 -2.19 -5.47 1.23
C HIS A 49 -1.55 -4.08 1.01
N CYS A 50 -0.85 -3.90 -0.10
CA CYS A 50 -0.23 -2.63 -0.48
C CYS A 50 -1.28 -1.52 -0.63
N GLN A 51 -2.36 -1.78 -1.37
CA GLN A 51 -3.45 -0.83 -1.54
C GLN A 51 -4.12 -0.45 -0.21
N GLY A 52 -4.38 -1.44 0.66
CA GLY A 52 -4.95 -1.18 1.98
C GLY A 52 -4.04 -0.33 2.86
N THR A 53 -2.73 -0.56 2.79
CA THR A 53 -1.74 0.22 3.54
C THR A 53 -1.67 1.67 3.06
N LEU A 54 -1.68 1.89 1.73
CA LEU A 54 -1.72 3.23 1.14
C LEU A 54 -3.01 3.96 1.50
N ALA A 55 -4.16 3.31 1.39
CA ALA A 55 -5.45 3.89 1.76
C ALA A 55 -5.49 4.32 3.24
N ALA A 56 -4.93 3.49 4.14
CA ALA A 56 -4.83 3.83 5.56
C ALA A 56 -3.87 5.00 5.81
N ALA A 57 -2.77 5.09 5.06
CA ALA A 57 -1.84 6.22 5.14
C ALA A 57 -2.49 7.52 4.68
N GLU A 58 -3.17 7.51 3.52
CA GLU A 58 -3.94 8.66 3.03
C GLU A 58 -5.02 9.11 4.01
N GLN A 59 -5.76 8.17 4.61
CA GLN A 59 -6.78 8.51 5.59
C GLN A 59 -6.17 9.20 6.82
N LYS A 60 -5.00 8.74 7.29
CA LYS A 60 -4.28 9.40 8.39
C LYS A 60 -3.86 10.82 8.01
N ILE A 61 -3.36 11.03 6.78
CA ILE A 61 -3.01 12.36 6.28
C ILE A 61 -4.23 13.27 6.27
N ARG A 62 -5.35 12.82 5.68
CA ARG A 62 -6.61 13.59 5.66
C ARG A 62 -7.10 13.97 7.05
N ILE A 63 -7.00 13.06 8.03
CA ILE A 63 -7.38 13.36 9.41
C ILE A 63 -6.45 14.44 10.00
N LEU A 64 -5.15 14.36 9.76
CA LEU A 64 -4.18 15.36 10.25
C LEU A 64 -4.42 16.73 9.61
N GLU A 65 -4.69 16.77 8.30
CA GLU A 65 -5.05 18.00 7.58
C GLU A 65 -6.36 18.60 8.11
N ASN A 66 -7.41 17.79 8.30
CA ASN A 66 -8.68 18.24 8.86
C ASN A 66 -8.53 18.74 10.31
N ASN A 67 -7.63 18.14 11.09
CA ASN A 67 -7.33 18.57 12.46
C ASN A 67 -6.40 19.81 12.51
N GLN A 68 -5.79 20.19 11.38
CA GLN A 68 -5.07 21.45 11.20
C GLN A 68 -5.94 22.55 10.59
N LEU A 69 -7.08 22.21 9.96
CA LEU A 69 -7.97 23.16 9.28
C LEU A 69 -9.07 23.77 10.17
N THR A 70 -8.99 23.65 11.50
CA THR A 70 -9.93 24.33 12.41
C THR A 70 -9.49 25.77 12.77
N ASP A 71 -8.66 26.41 11.95
CA ASP A 71 -8.33 27.83 12.11
C ASP A 71 -8.06 28.48 10.75
N LEU A 72 -9.08 28.45 9.88
CA LEU A 72 -9.22 29.46 8.84
C LEU A 72 -10.61 30.07 9.05
N PRO A 73 -10.72 31.27 9.65
CA PRO A 73 -11.98 32.00 9.65
C PRO A 73 -12.39 32.15 8.18
N GLY A 74 -13.66 31.87 7.91
CA GLY A 74 -14.21 31.97 6.57
C GLY A 74 -13.91 33.35 6.02
N GLU A 75 -13.13 33.40 4.94
CA GLU A 75 -13.14 34.53 4.02
C GLU A 75 -14.47 34.42 3.27
N GLU A 76 -15.54 34.86 3.93
CA GLU A 76 -16.78 35.27 3.33
C GLU A 76 -16.43 36.42 2.37
N ASN A 77 -16.45 36.15 1.08
CA ASN A 77 -16.29 37.18 0.04
C ASN A 77 -17.66 37.37 -0.64
N PRO A 78 -18.13 38.62 -0.81
CA PRO A 78 -19.54 38.99 -0.98
C PRO A 78 -20.12 38.67 -2.36
#